data_AF-A0A812UIJ1-F1
#
_entry.id   AF-A0A812UIJ1-F1
#
_cell.length_a   1.000
_cell.length_b   1.000
_cell.length_c   1.000
_cell.angle_alpha   90.00
_cell.angle_beta   90.00
_cell.angle_gamma   90.00
#
_symmetry.space_group_name_H-M   'P 1'
#
loop_
_entity.id
_entity.type
_entity.pdbx_description
1 polymer ?
#
loop_
_entity_poly.entity_id
_entity_poly.type
_entity_poly.pdbx_seq_one_letter_code
_entity_poly.pdbx_strand_id
1 'polypeptide(L)'
;PPGTGKTTTAAQILRQWLWDSSGEGCKALAAAPSRAAARRVADALPEEERFFLQWRAEDGLWAEHRRRFCWSRLAVATCAGAGHDLFDEGLFRWVLLDEATQATEPEALIPLARCGKSVHHVVLVGDPQQLPPTVLSMAAQRLGLATSLFERLVAEVGPKEVLLLDMQFRMLPALAAFPAAFFYQGLLATGRSEEEPEPLRHHETVNFTGVRGYERSVGTSYDNAAE
;
A
#
# COMPACT_ATOMS: atom_id res chain seq x y z
N PRO A 1 2.66 -6.02 -9.14
CA PRO A 1 3.43 -5.20 -10.11
C PRO A 1 2.98 -3.71 -10.14
N PRO A 2 3.84 -2.77 -10.59
CA PRO A 2 3.47 -1.37 -10.79
C PRO A 2 2.38 -1.20 -11.85
N GLY A 3 1.46 -0.27 -11.62
CA GLY A 3 0.46 0.11 -12.64
C GLY A 3 -0.67 -0.89 -12.88
N THR A 4 -0.77 -1.96 -12.09
CA THR A 4 -1.79 -3.02 -12.28
C THR A 4 -3.09 -2.78 -11.52
N GLY A 5 -3.29 -1.58 -10.96
CA GLY A 5 -4.51 -1.25 -10.24
C GLY A 5 -4.65 -1.94 -8.88
N LYS A 6 -3.55 -2.26 -8.18
CA LYS A 6 -3.55 -2.85 -6.82
C LYS A 6 -4.49 -2.10 -5.85
N THR A 7 -4.27 -0.79 -5.67
CA THR A 7 -5.10 0.05 -4.79
C THR A 7 -6.56 0.15 -5.29
N THR A 8 -6.79 0.18 -6.61
CA THR A 8 -8.15 0.15 -7.17
C THR A 8 -8.86 -1.16 -6.83
N THR A 9 -8.17 -2.29 -6.96
CA THR A 9 -8.69 -3.63 -6.62
C THR A 9 -8.97 -3.72 -5.12
N ALA A 10 -8.05 -3.23 -4.29
CA ALA A 10 -8.24 -3.12 -2.84
C ALA A 10 -9.50 -2.31 -2.48
N ALA A 11 -9.71 -1.18 -3.14
CA ALA A 11 -10.91 -0.36 -2.93
C ALA A 11 -12.19 -1.10 -3.34
N GLN A 12 -12.19 -1.90 -4.42
CA GLN A 12 -13.35 -2.72 -4.79
C GLN A 12 -13.65 -3.81 -3.77
N ILE A 13 -12.62 -4.49 -3.23
CA ILE A 13 -12.78 -5.46 -2.15
C ILE A 13 -13.42 -4.80 -0.93
N LEU A 14 -12.94 -3.63 -0.53
CA LEU A 14 -13.48 -2.86 0.59
C LEU A 14 -14.93 -2.43 0.35
N ARG A 15 -15.27 -1.99 -0.88
CA ARG A 15 -16.66 -1.67 -1.26
C ARG A 15 -17.57 -2.90 -1.18
N GLN A 16 -17.08 -4.07 -1.57
CA GLN A 16 -17.85 -5.31 -1.42
C GLN A 16 -18.08 -5.67 0.05
N TRP A 17 -17.08 -5.55 0.91
CA TRP A 17 -17.27 -5.76 2.36
C TRP A 17 -18.21 -4.72 2.99
N LEU A 18 -18.19 -3.48 2.51
CA LEU A 18 -19.19 -2.48 2.86
C LEU A 18 -20.59 -2.83 2.36
N TRP A 19 -20.73 -3.61 1.29
CA TRP A 19 -22.04 -4.14 0.90
C TRP A 19 -22.46 -5.28 1.84
N ASP A 20 -21.59 -6.27 2.04
CA ASP A 20 -21.88 -7.48 2.80
C ASP A 20 -22.14 -7.23 4.30
N SER A 21 -21.52 -6.19 4.87
CA SER A 21 -21.68 -5.83 6.29
C SER A 21 -22.97 -5.05 6.58
N SER A 22 -23.86 -4.83 5.60
CA SER A 22 -25.04 -3.99 5.79
C SER A 22 -25.98 -4.62 6.83
N GLY A 23 -26.00 -4.06 8.04
CA GLY A 23 -26.85 -4.50 9.15
C GLY A 23 -26.16 -5.30 10.26
N GLU A 24 -24.88 -5.67 10.12
CA GLU A 24 -24.17 -6.49 11.13
C GLU A 24 -23.44 -5.68 12.21
N GLY A 25 -23.39 -4.34 12.11
CA GLY A 25 -22.64 -3.47 13.03
C GLY A 25 -21.11 -3.64 13.00
N CYS A 26 -20.60 -4.53 12.15
CA CYS A 26 -19.17 -4.76 11.93
C CYS A 26 -18.58 -3.70 10.99
N LYS A 27 -17.28 -3.42 11.15
CA LYS A 27 -16.50 -2.48 10.34
C LYS A 27 -15.44 -3.22 9.53
N ALA A 28 -15.03 -2.62 8.41
CA ALA A 28 -13.80 -2.97 7.70
C ALA A 28 -12.66 -2.06 8.15
N LEU A 29 -11.44 -2.60 8.26
CA LEU A 29 -10.22 -1.84 8.47
C LEU A 29 -9.35 -1.90 7.22
N ALA A 30 -9.00 -0.74 6.67
CA ALA A 30 -7.93 -0.61 5.69
C ALA A 30 -6.72 0.07 6.33
N ALA A 31 -5.55 -0.55 6.23
CA ALA A 31 -4.31 0.03 6.72
C ALA A 31 -3.19 -0.03 5.68
N ALA A 32 -2.20 0.85 5.83
CA ALA A 32 -1.00 0.87 5.01
C ALA A 32 0.19 1.41 5.81
N PRO A 33 1.44 1.07 5.48
CA PRO A 33 2.61 1.52 6.26
C PRO A 33 2.80 3.04 6.22
N SER A 34 2.49 3.69 5.08
CA SER A 34 2.66 5.14 4.92
C SER A 34 1.33 5.90 4.89
N ARG A 35 1.35 7.15 5.36
CA ARG A 35 0.18 8.06 5.28
C ARG A 35 -0.27 8.27 3.84
N ALA A 36 0.67 8.36 2.89
CA ALA A 36 0.36 8.53 1.48
C ALA A 36 -0.38 7.31 0.91
N ALA A 37 0.08 6.09 1.22
CA ALA A 37 -0.62 4.87 0.81
C ALA A 37 -2.02 4.77 1.44
N ALA A 38 -2.13 5.01 2.74
CA ALA A 38 -3.42 5.01 3.43
C ALA A 38 -4.39 6.04 2.83
N ARG A 39 -3.90 7.25 2.52
CA ARG A 39 -4.68 8.30 1.85
C ARG A 39 -5.16 7.85 0.46
N ARG A 40 -4.32 7.20 -0.35
CA ARG A 40 -4.73 6.67 -1.67
C ARG A 40 -5.89 5.69 -1.57
N VAL A 41 -5.85 4.78 -0.60
CA VAL A 41 -6.97 3.85 -0.33
C VAL A 41 -8.21 4.63 0.09
N ALA A 42 -8.04 5.59 1.01
CA ALA A 42 -9.12 6.42 1.51
C ALA A 42 -9.82 7.21 0.39
N ASP A 43 -9.06 7.83 -0.50
CA ASP A 43 -9.59 8.65 -1.60
C ASP A 43 -10.32 7.82 -2.68
N ALA A 44 -10.07 6.51 -2.74
CA ALA A 44 -10.80 5.59 -3.60
C ALA A 44 -12.15 5.12 -3.00
N LEU A 45 -12.49 5.55 -1.79
CA LEU A 45 -13.67 5.10 -1.05
C LEU A 45 -14.65 6.27 -0.79
N PRO A 46 -15.97 6.00 -0.71
CA PRO A 46 -16.97 7.03 -0.40
C PRO A 46 -16.68 7.71 0.94
N GLU A 47 -16.80 9.03 1.01
CA GLU A 47 -16.42 9.80 2.21
C GLU A 47 -17.38 9.54 3.38
N GLU A 48 -18.65 9.35 3.08
CA GLU A 48 -19.74 9.10 4.01
C GLU A 48 -19.66 7.73 4.70
N GLU A 49 -19.03 6.75 4.05
CA GLU A 49 -18.86 5.40 4.58
C GLU A 49 -17.56 5.23 5.39
N ARG A 50 -16.62 6.18 5.27
CA ARG A 50 -15.26 6.05 5.81
C ARG A 50 -14.92 7.03 6.92
N PHE A 51 -14.15 6.53 7.88
CA PHE A 51 -13.38 7.32 8.82
C PHE A 51 -11.90 7.16 8.50
N PHE A 52 -11.22 8.26 8.13
CA PHE A 52 -9.77 8.24 7.98
C PHE A 52 -9.11 8.82 9.23
N LEU A 53 -8.38 7.99 9.97
CA LEU A 53 -7.62 8.41 11.14
C LEU A 53 -6.44 9.27 10.68
N GLN A 54 -6.64 10.59 10.69
CA GLN A 54 -5.57 11.57 10.51
C GLN A 54 -5.06 11.94 11.89
N TRP A 55 -3.78 11.69 12.16
CA TRP A 55 -3.13 12.22 13.36
C TRP A 55 -3.13 13.75 13.28
N ARG A 56 -4.04 14.39 14.02
CA ARG A 56 -3.99 15.82 14.34
C ARG A 56 -4.02 15.92 15.85
N ALA A 57 -2.89 16.31 16.43
CA ALA A 57 -2.65 16.30 17.86
C ALA A 57 -3.29 17.48 18.60
N GLU A 58 -4.13 18.31 17.98
CA GLU A 58 -4.39 19.66 18.55
C GLU A 58 -5.84 20.10 18.69
N ASP A 59 -6.82 19.42 18.11
CA ASP A 59 -8.17 19.99 18.12
C ASP A 59 -9.05 19.24 19.13
N GLY A 60 -9.68 19.97 20.06
CA GLY A 60 -10.68 19.48 21.02
C GLY A 60 -11.95 18.86 20.40
N LEU A 61 -11.84 18.37 19.17
CA LEU A 61 -12.81 17.67 18.33
C LEU A 61 -12.81 16.15 18.58
N TRP A 62 -12.19 15.66 19.65
CA TRP A 62 -12.16 14.22 19.96
C TRP A 62 -13.55 13.58 19.95
N ALA A 63 -14.54 14.28 20.53
CA ALA A 63 -15.92 13.84 20.51
C ALA A 63 -16.50 13.72 19.09
N GLU A 64 -16.13 14.63 18.19
CA GLU A 64 -16.55 14.59 16.78
C GLU A 64 -15.84 13.46 16.01
N HIS A 65 -14.52 13.31 16.19
CA HIS A 65 -13.75 12.21 15.60
C HIS A 65 -14.30 10.85 16.03
N ARG A 66 -14.55 10.68 17.32
CA ARG A 66 -15.15 9.48 17.88
C ARG A 66 -16.53 9.22 17.29
N ARG A 67 -17.40 10.25 17.22
CA ARG A 67 -18.70 10.13 16.55
C ARG A 67 -18.54 9.69 15.10
N ARG A 68 -17.69 10.36 14.31
CA ARG A 68 -17.47 10.01 12.90
C ARG A 68 -16.97 8.58 12.74
N PHE A 69 -16.07 8.13 13.61
CA PHE A 69 -15.65 6.74 13.65
C PHE A 69 -16.80 5.78 13.93
N CYS A 70 -17.61 6.03 14.97
CA CYS A 70 -18.75 5.19 15.33
C CYS A 70 -19.75 5.04 14.19
N TRP A 71 -20.04 6.13 13.46
CA TRP A 71 -20.97 6.13 12.33
C TRP A 71 -20.38 5.59 11.03
N SER A 72 -19.06 5.61 10.85
CA SER A 72 -18.41 5.03 9.68
C SER A 72 -18.47 3.51 9.67
N ARG A 73 -18.52 2.89 8.49
CA ARG A 73 -18.49 1.43 8.34
C ARG A 73 -17.11 0.92 7.93
N LEU A 74 -16.25 1.83 7.53
CA LEU A 74 -14.87 1.55 7.17
C LEU A 74 -13.93 2.52 7.88
N ALA A 75 -12.89 1.99 8.52
CA ALA A 75 -11.80 2.77 9.06
C ALA A 75 -10.58 2.67 8.14
N VAL A 76 -9.91 3.80 7.90
CA VAL A 76 -8.62 3.86 7.23
C VAL A 76 -7.59 4.40 8.21
N ALA A 77 -6.40 3.81 8.27
CA ALA A 77 -5.29 4.30 9.10
C ALA A 77 -3.94 3.92 8.50
N THR A 78 -2.84 4.42 9.08
CA THR A 78 -1.55 3.74 8.91
C THR A 78 -1.51 2.47 9.75
N CYS A 79 -0.61 1.51 9.45
CA CYS A 79 -0.43 0.32 10.28
C CYS A 79 -0.17 0.69 11.76
N ALA A 80 0.76 1.61 12.01
CA ALA A 80 0.98 2.15 13.36
C ALA A 80 -0.24 2.88 13.93
N GLY A 81 -0.96 3.64 13.10
CA GLY A 81 -2.16 4.38 13.51
C GLY A 81 -3.33 3.48 13.91
N ALA A 82 -3.42 2.27 13.36
CA ALA A 82 -4.41 1.28 13.78
C ALA A 82 -4.23 0.81 15.24
N GLY A 83 -3.09 1.14 15.85
CA GLY A 83 -2.85 0.97 17.28
C GLY A 83 -3.57 1.98 18.17
N HIS A 84 -4.32 2.95 17.63
CA HIS A 84 -5.02 3.94 18.44
C HIS A 84 -6.22 3.34 19.20
N ASP A 85 -6.38 3.71 20.48
CA ASP A 85 -7.48 3.28 21.37
C ASP A 85 -8.90 3.53 20.82
N LEU A 86 -9.08 4.45 19.84
CA LEU A 86 -10.37 4.64 19.19
C LEU A 86 -10.89 3.35 18.57
N PHE A 87 -9.97 2.54 18.07
CA PHE A 87 -10.30 1.32 17.34
C PHE A 87 -10.78 0.21 18.29
N ASP A 88 -10.63 0.36 19.61
CA ASP A 88 -11.26 -0.53 20.59
C ASP A 88 -12.78 -0.40 20.62
N GLU A 89 -13.33 0.69 20.08
CA GLU A 89 -14.77 0.91 19.95
C GLU A 89 -15.35 0.30 18.67
N GLY A 90 -14.50 -0.27 17.81
CA GLY A 90 -14.91 -0.92 16.56
C GLY A 90 -14.82 -2.44 16.64
N LEU A 91 -15.81 -3.11 16.06
CA LEU A 91 -15.73 -4.54 15.78
C LEU A 91 -15.29 -4.75 14.34
N PHE A 92 -14.08 -5.25 14.12
CA PHE A 92 -13.48 -5.37 12.79
C PHE A 92 -13.45 -6.82 12.31
N ARG A 93 -14.28 -7.12 11.31
CA ARG A 93 -14.40 -8.47 10.74
C ARG A 93 -13.52 -8.68 9.51
N TRP A 94 -13.15 -7.60 8.85
CA TRP A 94 -12.31 -7.62 7.65
C TRP A 94 -11.16 -6.64 7.76
N VAL A 95 -9.97 -7.08 7.39
CA VAL A 95 -8.75 -6.24 7.38
C VAL A 95 -8.11 -6.30 6.00
N LEU A 96 -7.81 -5.14 5.42
CA LEU A 96 -7.02 -5.01 4.20
C LEU A 96 -5.75 -4.23 4.51
N LEU A 97 -4.58 -4.78 4.16
CA LEU A 97 -3.30 -4.07 4.22
C LEU A 97 -2.83 -3.75 2.80
N ASP A 98 -2.79 -2.47 2.43
CA ASP A 98 -2.19 -2.01 1.16
C ASP A 98 -0.71 -1.68 1.36
N GLU A 99 0.10 -1.90 0.31
CA GLU A 99 1.57 -1.83 0.36
C GLU A 99 2.18 -2.69 1.49
N ALA A 100 1.61 -3.87 1.76
CA ALA A 100 1.99 -4.75 2.87
C ALA A 100 3.46 -5.20 2.84
N THR A 101 4.10 -5.21 1.66
CA THR A 101 5.52 -5.54 1.50
C THR A 101 6.46 -4.43 1.99
N GLN A 102 5.97 -3.21 2.20
CA GLN A 102 6.73 -2.09 2.75
C GLN A 102 6.63 -1.99 4.29
N ALA A 103 5.81 -2.83 4.92
CA ALA A 103 5.67 -2.88 6.37
C ALA A 103 6.53 -4.01 6.94
N THR A 104 7.22 -3.75 8.06
CA THR A 104 7.85 -4.85 8.82
C THR A 104 6.76 -5.78 9.33
N GLU A 105 7.07 -7.06 9.55
CA GLU A 105 6.07 -8.00 10.09
C GLU A 105 5.41 -7.50 11.40
N PRO A 106 6.14 -6.99 12.40
CA PRO A 106 5.53 -6.42 13.61
C PRO A 106 4.59 -5.25 13.33
N GLU A 107 4.94 -4.39 12.37
CA GLU A 107 4.09 -3.26 11.96
C GLU A 107 2.79 -3.74 11.30
N ALA A 108 2.87 -4.71 10.38
CA ALA A 108 1.71 -5.30 9.72
C ALA A 108 0.78 -6.04 10.70
N LEU A 109 1.33 -6.53 11.81
CA LEU A 109 0.55 -7.21 12.86
C LEU A 109 -0.26 -6.24 13.75
N ILE A 110 0.06 -4.95 13.82
CA ILE A 110 -0.68 -3.97 14.64
C ILE A 110 -2.18 -3.95 14.30
N PRO A 111 -2.61 -3.71 13.04
CA PRO A 111 -4.03 -3.75 12.68
C PRO A 111 -4.66 -5.13 12.91
N LEU A 112 -3.92 -6.22 12.68
CA LEU A 112 -4.44 -7.59 12.87
C LEU A 112 -4.68 -7.91 14.36
N ALA A 113 -3.73 -7.53 15.22
CA ALA A 113 -3.83 -7.72 16.66
C ALA A 113 -4.95 -6.88 17.27
N ARG A 114 -5.16 -5.65 16.79
CA ARG A 114 -6.24 -4.77 17.26
C ARG A 114 -7.62 -5.37 17.00
N CYS A 115 -7.82 -5.97 15.83
CA CYS A 115 -9.08 -6.61 15.47
C CYS A 115 -9.25 -7.99 16.15
N GLY A 116 -8.15 -8.62 16.57
CA GLY A 116 -8.13 -9.81 17.39
C GLY A 116 -8.90 -10.99 16.78
N LYS A 117 -9.61 -11.75 17.63
CA LYS A 117 -10.37 -12.95 17.21
C LYS A 117 -11.60 -12.65 16.36
N SER A 118 -11.98 -11.38 16.22
CA SER A 118 -13.14 -10.97 15.44
C SER A 118 -12.86 -10.89 13.93
N VAL A 119 -11.59 -10.99 13.52
CA VAL A 119 -11.20 -11.00 12.10
C VAL A 119 -11.57 -12.33 11.47
N HIS A 120 -12.35 -12.27 10.39
CA HIS A 120 -12.70 -13.43 9.57
C HIS A 120 -11.87 -13.48 8.28
N HIS A 121 -11.57 -12.32 7.71
CA HIS A 121 -10.84 -12.23 6.45
C HIS A 121 -9.75 -11.17 6.50
N VAL A 122 -8.58 -11.53 5.98
CA VAL A 122 -7.44 -10.64 5.81
C VAL A 122 -7.03 -10.65 4.36
N VAL A 123 -6.85 -9.47 3.77
CA VAL A 123 -6.29 -9.30 2.43
C VAL A 123 -5.00 -8.50 2.54
N LEU A 124 -3.90 -9.09 2.10
CA LEU A 124 -2.62 -8.40 1.99
C LEU A 124 -2.38 -8.05 0.52
N VAL A 125 -2.21 -6.76 0.24
CA VAL A 125 -1.90 -6.24 -1.10
C VAL A 125 -0.49 -5.69 -1.05
N GLY A 126 0.38 -6.17 -1.92
CA GLY A 126 1.79 -5.80 -1.90
C GLY A 126 2.51 -6.23 -3.18
N ASP A 127 3.80 -5.92 -3.23
CA ASP A 127 4.66 -6.26 -4.36
C ASP A 127 6.07 -6.54 -3.84
N PRO A 128 6.47 -7.82 -3.71
CA PRO A 128 7.80 -8.17 -3.18
C PRO A 128 8.96 -7.70 -4.07
N GLN A 129 8.68 -7.34 -5.32
CA GLN A 129 9.67 -6.79 -6.25
C GLN A 129 9.83 -5.27 -6.15
N GLN A 130 9.07 -4.61 -5.27
CA GLN A 130 9.20 -3.17 -4.98
C GLN A 130 9.98 -2.93 -3.68
N LEU A 131 9.85 -1.73 -3.10
CA LEU A 131 10.57 -1.35 -1.89
C LEU A 131 10.24 -2.30 -0.72
N PRO A 132 11.26 -2.84 -0.02
CA PRO A 132 11.06 -3.56 1.24
C PRO A 132 10.83 -2.58 2.40
N PRO A 133 10.57 -3.09 3.62
CA PRO A 133 10.48 -2.25 4.81
C PRO A 133 11.81 -1.53 5.12
N THR A 134 11.72 -0.26 5.50
CA THR A 134 12.89 0.54 5.88
C THR A 134 13.34 0.18 7.30
N VAL A 135 14.41 -0.61 7.42
CA VAL A 135 15.03 -0.96 8.70
C VAL A 135 16.42 -0.32 8.80
N LEU A 136 16.61 0.63 9.71
CA LEU A 136 17.88 1.36 9.85
C LEU A 136 19.00 0.53 10.49
N SER A 137 18.64 -0.42 11.36
CA SER A 137 19.61 -1.28 12.03
C SER A 137 20.05 -2.43 11.12
N MET A 138 21.31 -2.40 10.67
CA MET A 138 21.91 -3.50 9.91
C MET A 138 21.86 -4.84 10.66
N ALA A 139 21.99 -4.83 11.99
CA ALA A 139 21.87 -6.04 12.79
C ALA A 139 20.45 -6.62 12.73
N ALA A 140 19.42 -5.76 12.83
CA ALA A 140 18.03 -6.19 12.73
C ALA A 140 17.67 -6.68 11.31
N GLN A 141 18.20 -6.02 10.26
CA GLN A 141 18.07 -6.50 8.88
C GLN A 141 18.63 -7.92 8.71
N ARG A 142 19.84 -8.17 9.22
CA ARG A 142 20.47 -9.51 9.16
C ARG A 142 19.69 -10.57 9.93
N LEU A 143 18.96 -10.17 10.98
CA LEU A 143 18.08 -11.03 11.76
C LEU A 143 16.67 -11.16 11.13
N GLY A 144 16.43 -10.61 9.93
CA GLY A 144 15.21 -10.81 9.16
C GLY A 144 14.12 -9.76 9.36
N LEU A 145 14.36 -8.65 10.08
CA LEU A 145 13.33 -7.63 10.30
C LEU A 145 12.88 -6.92 9.01
N ALA A 146 13.70 -6.99 7.95
CA ALA A 146 13.36 -6.46 6.63
C ALA A 146 12.50 -7.43 5.80
N THR A 147 12.23 -8.64 6.27
CA THR A 147 11.25 -9.54 5.63
C THR A 147 9.86 -9.15 6.10
N SER A 148 9.00 -8.77 5.16
CA SER A 148 7.61 -8.42 5.45
C SER A 148 6.78 -9.66 5.77
N LEU A 149 5.64 -9.46 6.47
CA LEU A 149 4.65 -10.51 6.71
C LEU A 149 4.18 -11.13 5.38
N PHE A 150 4.00 -10.29 4.35
CA PHE A 150 3.61 -10.74 3.02
C PHE A 150 4.64 -11.73 2.46
N GLU A 151 5.92 -11.38 2.42
CA GLU A 151 6.98 -12.24 1.88
C GLU A 151 7.09 -13.56 2.64
N ARG A 152 7.03 -13.52 3.98
CA ARG A 152 7.06 -14.74 4.79
C ARG A 152 5.90 -15.67 4.47
N LEU A 153 4.67 -15.15 4.40
CA LEU A 153 3.49 -15.95 4.07
C LEU A 153 3.59 -16.54 2.66
N VAL A 154 4.03 -15.76 1.67
CA VAL A 154 4.25 -16.27 0.30
C VAL A 154 5.29 -17.40 0.28
N ALA A 155 6.34 -17.31 1.08
CA ALA A 155 7.32 -18.39 1.20
C ALA A 155 6.73 -19.66 1.83
N GLU A 156 5.76 -19.54 2.75
CA GLU A 156 5.10 -20.66 3.41
C GLU A 156 4.04 -21.35 2.54
N VAL A 157 3.16 -20.58 1.88
CA VAL A 157 2.07 -21.13 1.05
C VAL A 157 2.48 -21.40 -0.40
N GLY A 158 3.56 -20.76 -0.84
CA GLY A 158 4.07 -20.82 -2.21
C GLY A 158 3.42 -19.79 -3.14
N PRO A 159 4.11 -19.41 -4.23
CA PRO A 159 3.69 -18.31 -5.12
C PRO A 159 2.40 -18.60 -5.91
N LYS A 160 1.99 -19.88 -6.03
CA LYS A 160 0.76 -20.27 -6.74
C LYS A 160 -0.51 -19.85 -5.99
N GLU A 161 -0.42 -19.67 -4.68
CA GLU A 161 -1.52 -19.22 -3.82
C GLU A 161 -1.60 -17.68 -3.76
N VAL A 162 -0.75 -16.98 -4.51
CA VAL A 162 -0.72 -15.51 -4.59
C VAL A 162 -1.35 -15.05 -5.90
N LEU A 163 -2.36 -14.21 -5.80
CA LEU A 163 -3.00 -13.62 -6.97
C LEU A 163 -2.11 -12.52 -7.56
N LEU A 164 -1.52 -12.80 -8.71
CA LEU A 164 -0.80 -11.80 -9.50
C LEU A 164 -1.78 -11.00 -10.34
N LEU A 165 -1.85 -9.69 -10.10
CA LEU A 165 -2.42 -8.76 -11.09
C LEU A 165 -1.38 -8.60 -12.20
N ASP A 166 -1.65 -9.17 -13.37
CA ASP A 166 -0.70 -9.41 -14.46
C ASP A 166 -0.79 -8.40 -15.61
N MET A 167 -1.75 -7.46 -15.57
CA MET A 167 -1.91 -6.43 -16.59
C MET A 167 -1.68 -5.03 -16.03
N GLN A 168 -0.71 -4.30 -16.59
CA GLN A 168 -0.42 -2.91 -16.22
C GLN A 168 -1.02 -1.89 -17.19
N PHE A 169 -1.48 -0.75 -16.65
CA PHE A 169 -2.15 0.32 -17.41
C PHE A 169 -1.45 1.68 -17.29
N ARG A 170 -0.32 1.77 -16.58
CA ARG A 170 0.35 3.04 -16.28
C ARG A 170 1.36 3.41 -17.36
N MET A 171 2.26 2.50 -17.69
CA MET A 171 3.42 2.74 -18.54
C MET A 171 3.11 2.39 -19.99
N LEU A 172 3.78 3.06 -20.94
CA LEU A 172 3.80 2.61 -22.34
C LEU A 172 4.49 1.23 -22.43
N PRO A 173 4.16 0.41 -23.44
CA PRO A 173 4.77 -0.92 -23.60
C PRO A 173 6.31 -0.90 -23.58
N ALA A 174 6.95 0.07 -24.25
CA ALA A 174 8.41 0.20 -24.27
C ALA A 174 9.02 0.43 -22.87
N LEU A 175 8.37 1.23 -22.03
CA LEU A 175 8.77 1.47 -20.63
C LEU A 175 8.56 0.23 -19.75
N ALA A 176 7.47 -0.51 -19.99
CA ALA A 176 7.10 -1.66 -19.19
C ALA A 176 7.93 -2.92 -19.53
N ALA A 177 8.51 -2.98 -20.74
CA ALA A 177 9.22 -4.15 -21.25
C ALA A 177 10.36 -4.62 -20.33
N PHE A 178 11.22 -3.69 -19.88
CA PHE A 178 12.34 -4.05 -18.99
C PHE A 178 11.86 -4.54 -17.61
N PRO A 179 11.01 -3.80 -16.86
CA PRO A 179 10.52 -4.29 -15.58
C PRO A 179 9.76 -5.62 -15.67
N ALA A 180 8.95 -5.80 -16.72
CA ALA A 180 8.21 -7.04 -16.96
C ALA A 180 9.13 -8.24 -17.12
N ALA A 181 10.17 -8.13 -17.95
CA ALA A 181 11.13 -9.20 -18.17
C ALA A 181 12.00 -9.46 -16.94
N PHE A 182 12.54 -8.42 -16.32
CA PHE A 182 13.55 -8.53 -15.27
C PHE A 182 12.97 -8.94 -13.91
N PHE A 183 11.88 -8.29 -13.46
CA PHE A 183 11.31 -8.52 -12.12
C PHE A 183 10.15 -9.52 -12.12
N TYR A 184 9.45 -9.66 -13.25
CA TYR A 184 8.20 -10.41 -13.32
C TYR A 184 8.25 -11.58 -14.32
N GLN A 185 9.44 -11.98 -14.78
CA GLN A 185 9.65 -13.14 -15.65
C GLN A 185 8.78 -13.13 -16.93
N GLY A 186 8.44 -11.94 -17.42
CA GLY A 186 7.57 -11.74 -18.59
C GLY A 186 6.08 -11.95 -18.32
N LEU A 187 5.66 -12.18 -17.07
CA LEU A 187 4.24 -12.36 -16.70
C LEU A 187 3.45 -11.05 -16.66
N LEU A 188 4.12 -9.89 -16.70
CA LEU A 188 3.48 -8.57 -16.66
C LEU A 188 3.15 -8.08 -18.08
N ALA A 189 1.90 -8.22 -18.49
CA ALA A 189 1.35 -7.70 -19.74
C ALA A 189 1.02 -6.20 -19.65
N THR A 190 0.87 -5.55 -20.81
CA THR A 190 0.48 -4.13 -20.92
C THR A 190 -0.90 -4.00 -21.54
N GLY A 191 -1.83 -3.36 -20.82
CA GLY A 191 -3.17 -3.04 -21.29
C GLY A 191 -3.31 -1.62 -21.88
N ARG A 192 -2.22 -0.85 -21.92
CA ARG A 192 -2.15 0.48 -22.54
C ARG A 192 -1.78 0.35 -24.02
N SER A 193 -2.34 1.21 -24.88
CA SER A 193 -1.91 1.28 -26.29
C SER A 193 -0.45 1.77 -26.42
N GLU A 194 0.17 1.46 -27.56
CA GLU A 194 1.48 1.98 -27.95
C GLU A 194 1.47 3.47 -28.31
N GLU A 195 0.30 4.10 -28.33
CA GLU A 195 0.16 5.48 -28.74
C GLU A 195 0.74 6.43 -27.68
N GLU A 196 1.84 7.09 -28.05
CA GLU A 196 2.44 8.12 -27.21
C GLU A 196 1.58 9.39 -27.19
N PRO A 197 1.34 9.97 -26.01
CA PRO A 197 0.69 11.26 -25.90
C PRO A 197 1.58 12.36 -26.52
N GLU A 198 0.98 13.25 -27.30
CA GLU A 198 1.66 14.47 -27.75
C GLU A 198 2.09 15.33 -26.54
N PRO A 199 3.27 15.98 -26.57
CA PRO A 199 4.19 16.18 -27.70
C PRO A 199 5.33 15.15 -27.81
N LEU A 200 5.26 14.02 -27.10
CA LEU A 200 6.43 13.14 -26.91
C LEU A 200 6.78 12.26 -28.11
N ARG A 201 5.93 12.22 -29.16
CA ARG A 201 6.06 11.34 -30.33
C ARG A 201 7.36 11.50 -31.12
N HIS A 202 8.05 12.61 -30.94
CA HIS A 202 9.29 12.93 -31.64
C HIS A 202 10.56 12.61 -30.83
N HIS A 203 10.41 12.03 -29.64
CA HIS A 203 11.52 11.65 -28.76
C HIS A 203 11.53 10.14 -28.53
N GLU A 204 12.70 9.57 -28.23
CA GLU A 204 12.72 8.18 -27.75
C GLU A 204 11.99 8.10 -26.40
N THR A 205 11.15 7.08 -26.24
CA THR A 205 10.32 6.87 -25.05
C THR A 205 11.14 6.79 -23.75
N VAL A 206 12.38 6.30 -23.86
CA VAL A 206 13.33 6.17 -22.75
C VAL A 206 14.72 6.54 -23.25
N ASN A 207 15.36 7.49 -22.56
CA ASN A 207 16.75 7.86 -22.79
C ASN A 207 17.51 7.80 -21.46
N PHE A 208 18.72 7.22 -21.47
CA PHE A 208 19.65 7.32 -20.36
C PHE A 208 20.73 8.35 -20.69
N THR A 209 20.62 9.55 -20.13
CA THR A 209 21.58 10.63 -20.36
C THR A 209 22.72 10.54 -19.36
N GLY A 210 23.93 10.26 -19.85
CA GLY A 210 25.13 10.26 -19.01
C GLY A 210 25.51 11.67 -18.57
N VAL A 211 25.30 11.98 -17.29
CA VAL A 211 25.72 13.23 -16.66
C VAL A 211 27.08 13.04 -15.97
N ARG A 212 28.05 13.91 -16.27
CA ARG A 212 29.34 13.92 -15.58
C ARG A 212 29.33 14.98 -14.49
N GLY A 213 29.30 14.53 -13.23
CA GLY A 213 29.31 15.38 -12.05
C GLY A 213 29.97 14.68 -10.86
N TYR A 214 29.98 15.36 -9.72
CA TYR A 214 30.46 14.80 -8.46
C TYR A 214 29.37 15.00 -7.42
N GLU A 215 29.09 13.95 -6.63
CA GLU A 215 28.20 14.07 -5.48
C GLU A 215 28.84 14.93 -4.39
N ARG A 216 27.99 15.66 -3.67
CA ARG A 216 28.36 16.43 -2.48
C ARG A 216 27.46 16.00 -1.32
N SER A 217 28.05 15.94 -0.13
CA SER A 217 27.28 15.66 1.09
C SER A 217 26.53 16.91 1.55
N VAL A 218 25.24 16.73 1.82
CA VAL A 218 24.34 17.73 2.41
C VAL A 218 23.65 17.11 3.63
N GLY A 219 24.23 17.35 4.81
CA GLY A 219 23.77 16.75 6.07
C GLY A 219 23.92 15.22 6.03
N THR A 220 22.80 14.50 6.06
CA THR A 220 22.75 13.03 5.95
C THR A 220 22.31 12.54 4.55
N SER A 221 22.31 13.43 3.55
CA SER A 221 21.95 13.16 2.16
C SER A 221 23.08 13.55 1.21
N TYR A 222 22.88 13.30 -0.09
CA TYR A 222 23.78 13.69 -1.17
C TYR A 222 23.04 14.55 -2.20
N ASP A 223 23.75 15.49 -2.82
CA ASP A 223 23.31 16.25 -3.99
C ASP A 223 24.34 16.16 -5.12
N ASN A 224 23.90 16.28 -6.38
CA ASN A 224 24.79 16.39 -7.53
C ASN A 224 24.28 17.51 -8.43
N ALA A 225 24.91 18.68 -8.39
CA ALA A 225 24.44 19.87 -9.10
C ALA A 225 24.54 19.77 -10.64
N ALA A 226 25.19 18.72 -11.17
CA ALA A 226 25.27 18.46 -12.59
C ALA A 226 24.06 17.67 -13.13
N GLU A 227 23.37 16.91 -12.27
CA GLU A 227 22.13 16.20 -12.58
C GLU A 227 20.95 17.17 -12.69
#